data_AF-A0A6H9GMM6-F1
#
_entry.id   AF-A0A6H9GMM6-F1
#
_cell.length_a   1.000
_cell.length_b   1.000
_cell.length_c   1.000
_cell.angle_alpha   90.00
_cell.angle_beta   90.00
_cell.angle_gamma   90.00
#
_symmetry.space_group_name_H-M   'P 1'
#
loop_
_entity.id
_entity.type
_entity.pdbx_description
1 polymer ?
#
loop_
_entity_poly.entity_id
_entity_poly.type
_entity_poly.pdbx_seq_one_letter_code
_entity_poly.pdbx_strand_id
1 'polypeptide(L)'
;MSLIATAVKHLMAAGITGDALLTAIAEMEAQVRAEPKARSAGAARQARYEERKRQKASEMTLSDETDASDVSASGTSLPRLPNENNSNPSTPTHPEEKSRASDAGTHEATGTDPVEADGDEASGNQAAKPKRALAVPIALPDGWEPVLTPAAQQIVDGWPPGMLDRERMAFEAHAASNDRVTKDWQAAFRTWIAKADRNRTERNGNRSTTAGRGFASNHQPDRRDGFTRSLDDTIARGRAGGAPLQ
;
A
#
# COMPACT_ATOMS: atom_id res chain seq x y z
N MET A 1 -39.06 0.78 -18.50
CA MET A 1 -38.85 2.25 -18.38
C MET A 1 -37.71 2.46 -17.39
N SER A 2 -36.72 3.30 -17.68
CA SER A 2 -35.62 3.53 -16.73
C SER A 2 -36.13 4.27 -15.48
N LEU A 3 -35.55 3.99 -14.31
CA LEU A 3 -35.90 4.63 -13.04
C LEU A 3 -35.90 6.17 -13.13
N ILE A 4 -34.99 6.72 -13.93
CA ILE A 4 -34.82 8.16 -14.17
C ILE A 4 -36.07 8.73 -14.86
N ALA A 5 -36.62 8.04 -15.86
CA ALA A 5 -37.81 8.51 -16.57
C ALA A 5 -39.04 8.58 -15.64
N THR A 6 -39.19 7.62 -14.73
CA THR A 6 -40.24 7.64 -13.70
C THR A 6 -40.07 8.80 -12.72
N ALA A 7 -38.85 9.08 -12.27
CA ALA A 7 -38.58 10.20 -11.35
C ALA A 7 -38.88 11.56 -12.01
N VAL A 8 -38.43 11.78 -13.25
CA VAL A 8 -38.72 13.01 -14.00
C VAL A 8 -40.23 13.20 -14.18
N LYS A 9 -40.95 12.12 -14.49
CA LYS A 9 -42.42 12.16 -14.60
C LYS A 9 -43.09 12.59 -13.29
N HIS A 10 -42.64 12.08 -12.15
CA HIS A 10 -43.17 12.49 -10.84
C HIS A 10 -42.84 13.95 -10.50
N LEU A 11 -41.66 14.44 -10.86
CA LEU A 11 -41.27 15.84 -10.65
C LEU A 11 -42.13 16.80 -11.49
N MET A 12 -42.39 16.45 -12.75
CA MET A 12 -43.32 17.21 -13.60
C MET A 12 -44.76 17.16 -13.06
N ALA A 13 -45.21 16.00 -12.56
CA ALA A 13 -46.53 15.87 -11.94
C ALA A 13 -46.66 16.68 -10.63
N ALA A 14 -45.56 16.92 -9.93
CA ALA A 14 -45.49 17.80 -8.77
C ALA A 14 -45.45 19.29 -9.12
N GLY A 15 -45.53 19.65 -10.41
CA GLY A 15 -45.55 21.04 -10.89
C GLY A 15 -44.17 21.66 -11.11
N ILE A 16 -43.09 20.86 -11.05
CA ILE A 16 -41.75 21.36 -11.39
C ILE A 16 -41.67 21.51 -12.90
N THR A 17 -41.41 22.73 -13.36
CA THR A 17 -41.29 23.05 -14.78
C THR A 17 -40.02 22.45 -15.37
N GLY A 18 -40.07 22.08 -16.66
CA GLY A 18 -38.89 21.55 -17.36
C GLY A 18 -37.71 22.52 -17.32
N ASP A 19 -37.97 23.82 -17.40
CA ASP A 19 -36.94 24.86 -17.32
C ASP A 19 -36.23 24.88 -15.95
N ALA A 20 -36.98 24.70 -14.85
CA ALA A 20 -36.39 24.63 -13.50
C ALA A 20 -35.46 23.41 -13.35
N LEU A 21 -35.80 22.27 -13.98
CA LEU A 21 -34.92 21.10 -14.01
C LEU A 21 -33.64 21.37 -14.80
N LEU A 22 -33.73 22.03 -15.95
CA LEU A 22 -32.56 22.38 -16.74
C LEU A 22 -31.64 23.37 -16.00
N THR A 23 -32.20 24.35 -15.30
CA THR A 23 -31.43 25.27 -14.45
C THR A 23 -30.72 24.53 -13.31
N ALA A 24 -31.42 23.62 -12.62
CA ALA A 24 -30.83 22.83 -11.54
C ALA A 24 -29.70 21.90 -12.03
N ILE A 25 -29.84 21.30 -13.22
CA ILE A 25 -28.78 20.48 -13.82
C ILE A 25 -27.57 21.34 -14.16
N ALA A 26 -27.77 22.50 -14.78
CA ALA A 26 -26.70 23.43 -15.12
C ALA A 26 -25.94 23.93 -13.86
N GLU A 27 -26.66 24.21 -12.78
CA GLU A 27 -26.07 24.61 -11.50
C GLU A 27 -25.26 23.46 -10.87
N MET A 28 -25.82 22.25 -10.86
CA MET A 28 -25.14 21.06 -10.33
C MET A 28 -23.88 20.72 -11.14
N GLU A 29 -23.91 20.87 -12.47
CA GLU A 29 -22.71 20.73 -13.32
C GLU A 29 -21.66 21.81 -13.05
N ALA A 30 -22.09 23.06 -12.85
CA ALA A 30 -21.19 24.15 -12.47
C ALA A 30 -20.52 23.87 -11.12
N GLN A 31 -21.25 23.32 -10.15
CA GLN A 31 -20.72 22.97 -8.84
C GLN A 31 -19.72 21.80 -8.91
N VAL A 32 -20.02 20.75 -9.69
CA VAL A 32 -19.09 19.63 -9.94
C VAL A 32 -17.81 20.10 -10.64
N ARG A 33 -17.88 21.14 -11.47
CA ARG A 33 -16.73 21.72 -12.16
C ARG A 33 -15.91 22.67 -11.26
N ALA A 34 -16.59 23.39 -10.38
CA ALA A 34 -15.99 24.35 -9.46
C ALA A 34 -15.29 23.66 -8.28
N GLU A 35 -15.76 22.49 -7.84
CA GLU A 35 -15.09 21.75 -6.79
C GLU A 35 -13.81 21.08 -7.34
N PRO A 36 -12.61 21.52 -6.91
CA PRO A 36 -11.38 20.87 -7.31
C PRO A 36 -11.41 19.44 -6.78
N LYS A 37 -11.54 18.47 -7.69
CA LYS A 37 -11.55 17.03 -7.38
C LYS A 37 -10.44 16.74 -6.38
N ALA A 38 -10.82 16.41 -5.14
CA ALA A 38 -9.87 16.17 -4.06
C ALA A 38 -8.84 15.15 -4.55
N ARG A 39 -7.56 15.55 -4.56
CA ARG A 39 -6.48 14.70 -5.08
C ARG A 39 -6.51 13.37 -4.32
N SER A 40 -6.33 12.27 -5.05
CA SER A 40 -6.29 10.95 -4.43
C SER A 40 -5.20 10.90 -3.36
N ALA A 41 -5.37 10.07 -2.33
CA ALA A 41 -4.37 9.93 -1.27
C ALA A 41 -2.99 9.53 -1.82
N GLY A 42 -2.93 8.81 -2.95
CA GLY A 42 -1.69 8.50 -3.66
C GLY A 42 -1.00 9.73 -4.25
N ALA A 43 -1.77 10.60 -4.93
CA ALA A 43 -1.25 11.85 -5.48
C ALA A 43 -0.73 12.79 -4.37
N ALA A 44 -1.42 12.84 -3.23
CA ALA A 44 -0.96 13.60 -2.07
C ALA A 44 0.38 13.08 -1.50
N ARG A 45 0.59 11.76 -1.51
CA ARG A 45 1.87 11.15 -1.07
C ARG A 45 3.01 11.46 -2.05
N GLN A 46 2.74 11.40 -3.35
CA GLN A 46 3.72 11.75 -4.38
C GLN A 46 4.14 13.22 -4.27
N ALA A 47 3.18 14.14 -4.10
CA ALA A 47 3.49 15.56 -3.90
C ALA A 47 4.42 15.80 -2.69
N ARG A 48 4.15 15.15 -1.54
CA ARG A 48 5.03 15.23 -0.35
C ARG A 48 6.41 14.62 -0.57
N TYR A 49 6.53 13.62 -1.44
CA TYR A 49 7.82 13.03 -1.79
C TYR A 49 8.64 13.96 -2.67
N GLU A 50 8.01 14.57 -3.68
CA GLU A 50 8.64 15.54 -4.56
C GLU A 50 9.09 16.80 -3.80
N GLU A 51 8.29 17.26 -2.84
CA GLU A 51 8.63 18.39 -1.97
C GLU A 51 9.86 18.09 -1.10
N ARG A 52 9.93 16.91 -0.45
CA ARG A 52 11.12 16.48 0.30
C ARG A 52 12.35 16.32 -0.59
N LYS A 53 12.16 15.84 -1.83
CA LYS A 53 13.26 15.71 -2.79
C LYS A 53 13.80 17.09 -3.20
N ARG A 54 12.93 18.09 -3.40
CA ARG A 54 13.33 19.48 -3.65
C ARG A 54 14.08 20.09 -2.47
N GLN A 55 13.58 19.89 -1.25
CA GLN A 55 14.24 20.39 -0.03
C GLN A 55 15.65 19.81 0.15
N LYS A 56 15.83 18.49 -0.05
CA LYS A 56 17.16 17.86 0.00
C LYS A 56 18.10 18.35 -1.08
N ALA A 57 17.58 18.64 -2.29
CA ALA A 57 18.39 19.17 -3.37
C ALA A 57 18.90 20.60 -3.07
N SER A 58 18.10 21.43 -2.39
CA SER A 58 18.54 22.77 -1.95
C SER A 58 19.48 22.75 -0.74
N GLU A 59 19.44 21.70 0.08
CA GLU A 59 20.32 21.56 1.26
C GLU A 59 21.74 21.13 0.87
N MET A 60 21.89 20.29 -0.17
CA MET A 60 23.21 19.84 -0.65
C MET A 60 24.10 20.94 -1.26
N THR A 61 23.56 22.11 -1.60
CA THR A 61 24.33 23.21 -2.22
C THR A 61 25.00 24.16 -1.22
N LEU A 62 24.86 23.95 0.09
CA LEU A 62 25.39 24.86 1.12
C LEU A 62 26.44 24.23 2.04
N SER A 63 26.84 22.98 1.82
CA SER A 63 27.75 22.24 2.72
C SER A 63 29.15 21.97 2.16
N ASP A 64 29.53 22.57 1.02
CA ASP A 64 30.84 22.34 0.38
C ASP A 64 31.75 23.58 0.41
N GLU A 65 31.69 24.36 1.49
CA GLU A 65 32.66 25.45 1.75
C GLU A 65 32.91 25.54 3.26
N THR A 66 33.59 24.56 3.85
CA THR A 66 34.48 24.74 5.01
C THR A 66 34.99 23.35 5.41
N ASP A 67 36.25 23.06 5.09
CA ASP A 67 37.28 22.74 6.08
C ASP A 67 38.51 22.15 5.37
N ALA A 68 39.25 23.03 4.72
CA ALA A 68 40.59 22.73 4.23
C ALA A 68 41.59 23.34 5.20
N SER A 69 41.76 22.75 6.38
CA SER A 69 42.93 22.92 7.25
C SER A 69 42.92 21.87 8.36
N ASP A 70 43.93 20.99 8.38
CA ASP A 70 44.82 20.77 9.55
C ASP A 70 45.36 19.33 9.64
N VAL A 71 46.62 19.20 9.20
CA VAL A 71 47.76 18.47 9.82
C VAL A 71 47.70 16.94 10.04
N SER A 72 48.61 16.29 9.31
CA SER A 72 49.51 15.18 9.69
C SER A 72 49.23 14.36 10.96
N ALA A 73 49.03 13.05 10.77
CA ALA A 73 49.92 12.04 11.36
C ALA A 73 49.75 10.68 10.66
N SER A 74 50.85 10.20 10.10
CA SER A 74 51.07 8.86 9.59
C SER A 74 50.83 7.79 10.65
N GLY A 75 49.73 7.05 10.51
CA GLY A 75 49.41 5.84 11.28
C GLY A 75 49.37 4.61 10.37
N THR A 76 50.33 3.73 10.58
CA THR A 76 50.57 2.44 9.90
C THR A 76 49.32 1.55 9.83
N SER A 77 48.81 1.29 8.62
CA SER A 77 47.74 0.30 8.39
C SER A 77 48.32 -1.12 8.35
N LEU A 78 48.01 -1.92 9.38
CA LEU A 78 48.18 -3.37 9.39
C LEU A 78 47.14 -4.06 8.47
N PRO A 79 47.50 -5.17 7.82
CA PRO A 79 46.57 -5.92 6.97
C PRO A 79 45.48 -6.58 7.82
N ARG A 80 44.23 -6.23 7.56
CA ARG A 80 43.05 -6.77 8.23
C ARG A 80 42.79 -8.19 7.73
N LEU A 81 42.91 -9.17 8.62
CA LEU A 81 42.59 -10.58 8.38
C LEU A 81 41.12 -10.77 7.94
N PRO A 82 40.83 -11.72 7.03
CA PRO A 82 39.47 -12.04 6.63
C PRO A 82 38.70 -12.64 7.82
N ASN A 83 37.60 -11.99 8.17
CA ASN A 83 36.67 -12.44 9.20
C ASN A 83 35.83 -13.60 8.65
N GLU A 84 36.33 -14.82 8.82
CA GLU A 84 35.52 -16.03 8.75
C GLU A 84 34.70 -16.13 10.04
N ASN A 85 33.42 -15.74 10.02
CA ASN A 85 32.50 -16.46 10.87
C ASN A 85 31.07 -16.54 10.30
N ASN A 86 30.84 -17.74 9.78
CA ASN A 86 29.57 -18.44 9.66
C ASN A 86 28.60 -18.13 10.80
N SER A 87 27.49 -17.48 10.48
CA SER A 87 26.24 -17.69 11.22
C SER A 87 25.10 -17.65 10.22
N ASN A 88 24.77 -18.84 9.73
CA ASN A 88 23.46 -19.16 9.16
C ASN A 88 22.37 -18.54 10.05
N PRO A 89 21.45 -17.73 9.53
CA PRO A 89 20.18 -17.58 10.20
C PRO A 89 19.47 -18.93 10.07
N SER A 90 19.34 -19.61 11.20
CA SER A 90 18.51 -20.81 11.35
C SER A 90 17.16 -20.58 10.68
N THR A 91 16.82 -21.52 9.81
CA THR A 91 15.49 -21.70 9.25
C THR A 91 14.50 -21.74 10.42
N PRO A 92 13.53 -20.84 10.52
CA PRO A 92 12.48 -20.96 11.52
C PRO A 92 11.55 -22.09 11.07
N THR A 93 11.80 -23.27 11.62
CA THR A 93 10.84 -24.37 11.65
C THR A 93 9.62 -23.87 12.43
N HIS A 94 8.52 -23.73 11.72
CA HIS A 94 7.21 -23.35 12.24
C HIS A 94 6.74 -24.42 13.24
N PRO A 95 6.53 -24.11 14.54
CA PRO A 95 5.81 -25.04 15.39
C PRO A 95 4.32 -24.99 15.03
N GLU A 96 3.76 -26.17 14.85
CA GLU A 96 2.31 -26.39 14.89
C GLU A 96 1.73 -25.92 16.23
N GLU A 97 0.54 -25.31 16.11
CA GLU A 97 -0.59 -25.35 17.03
C GLU A 97 -0.34 -25.49 18.54
N LYS A 98 -0.76 -24.45 19.29
CA LYS A 98 -1.66 -24.61 20.46
C LYS A 98 -2.05 -23.25 21.06
N SER A 99 -3.35 -22.97 20.99
CA SER A 99 -4.20 -22.54 22.10
C SER A 99 -3.57 -21.80 23.28
N ARG A 100 -3.91 -20.52 23.45
CA ARG A 100 -4.37 -19.87 24.71
C ARG A 100 -4.50 -18.36 24.47
N ALA A 101 -5.70 -17.81 24.61
CA ALA A 101 -6.23 -17.22 25.84
C ALA A 101 -5.64 -15.83 26.12
N SER A 102 -6.52 -14.85 25.93
CA SER A 102 -6.67 -13.59 26.66
C SER A 102 -5.59 -13.26 27.69
N ASP A 103 -4.83 -12.19 27.45
CA ASP A 103 -4.29 -11.41 28.54
C ASP A 103 -4.26 -9.92 28.20
N ALA A 104 -4.76 -9.14 29.13
CA ALA A 104 -4.94 -7.70 29.06
C ALA A 104 -3.64 -7.02 29.49
N GLY A 105 -2.89 -6.50 28.52
CA GLY A 105 -1.67 -5.74 28.76
C GLY A 105 -1.91 -4.23 28.76
N THR A 106 -2.23 -3.69 29.93
CA THR A 106 -2.09 -2.26 30.27
C THR A 106 -0.62 -1.86 30.12
N HIS A 107 -0.29 -0.98 29.18
CA HIS A 107 1.01 -0.33 29.13
C HIS A 107 0.88 1.09 29.68
N GLU A 108 1.26 1.23 30.95
CA GLU A 108 1.58 2.50 31.57
C GLU A 108 2.90 3.07 31.04
N ALA A 109 2.88 4.38 30.82
CA ALA A 109 3.93 5.36 31.07
C ALA A 109 5.41 4.96 30.89
N THR A 110 6.01 5.47 29.82
CA THR A 110 7.39 5.98 29.87
C THR A 110 7.38 7.44 29.45
N GLY A 111 7.76 8.29 30.40
CA GLY A 111 7.84 9.73 30.26
C GLY A 111 8.91 10.16 29.26
N THR A 112 8.61 11.27 28.61
CA THR A 112 9.55 12.06 27.83
C THR A 112 9.52 13.46 28.41
N ASP A 113 10.68 13.91 28.89
CA ASP A 113 10.91 15.22 29.48
C ASP A 113 10.47 16.39 28.58
N PRO A 114 10.06 17.52 29.16
CA PRO A 114 9.64 18.71 28.43
C PRO A 114 10.87 19.51 27.98
N VAL A 115 11.05 19.64 26.67
CA VAL A 115 11.88 20.70 26.10
C VAL A 115 11.02 21.96 26.06
N GLU A 116 11.33 22.91 26.94
CA GLU A 116 10.85 24.28 26.86
C GLU A 116 11.33 24.90 25.54
N ALA A 117 10.39 25.11 24.63
CA ALA A 117 10.57 25.97 23.48
C ALA A 117 9.42 26.98 23.50
N ASP A 118 9.73 28.15 24.06
CA ASP A 118 8.97 29.38 23.85
C ASP A 118 8.78 29.60 22.34
N GLY A 119 7.51 29.59 21.93
CA GLY A 119 7.11 29.67 20.53
C GLY A 119 5.72 30.25 20.42
N ASP A 120 5.69 31.58 20.48
CA ASP A 120 4.69 32.56 20.06
C ASP A 120 3.27 32.12 19.68
N GLU A 121 2.35 32.89 20.27
CA GLU A 121 0.91 32.80 20.17
C GLU A 121 0.38 33.03 18.74
N ALA A 122 -0.24 31.99 18.17
CA ALA A 122 -1.33 32.15 17.22
C ALA A 122 -2.38 31.07 17.51
N SER A 123 -3.03 31.21 18.67
CA SER A 123 -4.17 30.41 19.11
C SER A 123 -5.38 30.66 18.20
N GLY A 124 -5.34 30.01 17.05
CA GLY A 124 -6.46 29.93 16.13
C GLY A 124 -7.59 29.15 16.79
N ASN A 125 -8.67 29.88 17.07
CA ASN A 125 -9.95 29.42 17.61
C ASN A 125 -10.54 28.28 16.76
N GLN A 126 -10.08 27.04 16.94
CA GLN A 126 -10.64 25.88 16.25
C GLN A 126 -11.99 25.58 16.86
N ALA A 127 -13.04 26.07 16.20
CA ALA A 127 -14.44 25.78 16.51
C ALA A 127 -14.60 24.30 16.87
N ALA A 128 -15.07 24.06 18.09
CA ALA A 128 -15.22 22.73 18.67
C ALA A 128 -15.99 21.82 17.71
N LYS A 129 -15.27 20.87 17.09
CA LYS A 129 -15.87 19.89 16.18
C LYS A 129 -17.02 19.21 16.93
N PRO A 130 -18.24 19.18 16.37
CA PRO A 130 -19.39 18.58 17.04
C PRO A 130 -19.05 17.13 17.37
N LYS A 131 -19.18 16.77 18.65
CA LYS A 131 -19.04 15.39 19.14
C LYS A 131 -20.02 14.53 18.35
N ARG A 132 -19.51 13.78 17.35
CA ARG A 132 -20.31 12.85 16.55
C ARG A 132 -20.91 11.84 17.52
N ALA A 133 -22.24 11.82 17.60
CA ALA A 133 -22.97 10.79 18.31
C ALA A 133 -22.46 9.41 17.88
N LEU A 134 -22.05 8.61 18.86
CA LEU A 134 -21.61 7.23 18.67
C LEU A 134 -22.76 6.46 18.04
N ALA A 135 -22.67 6.21 16.74
CA ALA A 135 -23.66 5.41 16.04
C ALA A 135 -23.59 3.98 16.60
N VAL A 136 -24.74 3.47 17.02
CA VAL A 136 -24.86 2.12 17.57
C VAL A 136 -24.36 1.11 16.54
N PRO A 137 -23.39 0.25 16.88
CA PRO A 137 -22.95 -0.81 16.00
C PRO A 137 -24.12 -1.77 15.67
N ILE A 138 -24.36 -2.04 14.38
CA ILE A 138 -25.44 -2.92 13.92
C ILE A 138 -24.81 -4.24 13.44
N ALA A 139 -25.27 -5.38 13.99
CA ALA A 139 -24.92 -6.70 13.48
C ALA A 139 -25.46 -6.89 12.06
N LEU A 140 -24.84 -7.77 11.27
CA LEU A 140 -25.30 -8.03 9.90
C LEU A 140 -26.75 -8.56 9.94
N PRO A 141 -27.74 -7.89 9.33
CA PRO A 141 -29.12 -8.37 9.34
C PRO A 141 -29.25 -9.70 8.61
N ASP A 142 -30.13 -10.57 9.08
CA ASP A 142 -30.47 -11.80 8.38
C ASP A 142 -31.17 -11.45 7.04
N GLY A 143 -30.80 -12.15 5.97
CA GLY A 143 -31.26 -11.83 4.60
C GLY A 143 -30.74 -10.52 4.02
N TRP A 144 -29.59 -10.00 4.51
CA TRP A 144 -28.99 -8.80 3.96
C TRP A 144 -28.55 -8.97 2.49
N GLU A 145 -29.06 -8.11 1.61
CA GLU A 145 -28.67 -8.07 0.20
C GLU A 145 -27.76 -6.87 -0.11
N PRO A 146 -26.61 -7.09 -0.78
CA PRO A 146 -25.72 -6.00 -1.15
C PRO A 146 -26.29 -5.17 -2.31
N VAL A 147 -26.34 -3.85 -2.13
CA VAL A 147 -26.63 -2.90 -3.20
C VAL A 147 -25.32 -2.46 -3.83
N LEU A 148 -25.06 -2.93 -5.04
CA LEU A 148 -23.83 -2.61 -5.77
C LEU A 148 -23.92 -1.19 -6.35
N THR A 149 -22.86 -0.40 -6.14
CA THR A 149 -22.68 0.86 -6.86
C THR A 149 -22.21 0.59 -8.30
N PRO A 150 -22.37 1.53 -9.25
CA PRO A 150 -21.92 1.33 -10.63
C PRO A 150 -20.45 0.91 -10.76
N ALA A 151 -19.57 1.46 -9.89
CA ALA A 151 -18.16 1.08 -9.87
C ALA A 151 -17.93 -0.35 -9.36
N ALA A 152 -18.68 -0.80 -8.34
CA ALA A 152 -18.58 -2.18 -7.86
C ALA A 152 -19.19 -3.16 -8.89
N GLN A 153 -20.27 -2.75 -9.57
CA GLN A 153 -20.90 -3.54 -10.62
C GLN A 153 -19.91 -3.83 -11.76
N GLN A 154 -19.15 -2.83 -12.22
CA GLN A 154 -18.12 -3.01 -13.26
C GLN A 154 -17.08 -4.08 -12.90
N ILE A 155 -16.69 -4.17 -11.63
CA ILE A 155 -15.75 -5.19 -11.15
C ILE A 155 -16.42 -6.57 -11.23
N VAL A 156 -17.66 -6.67 -10.74
CA VAL A 156 -18.44 -7.91 -10.71
C VAL A 156 -18.77 -8.41 -12.12
N ASP A 157 -19.03 -7.53 -13.07
CA ASP A 157 -19.30 -7.87 -14.47
C ASP A 157 -18.09 -8.55 -15.15
N GLY A 158 -16.88 -8.27 -14.66
CA GLY A 158 -15.65 -8.93 -15.11
C GLY A 158 -15.39 -10.30 -14.47
N TRP A 159 -16.20 -10.70 -13.49
CA TRP A 159 -16.02 -11.97 -12.79
C TRP A 159 -16.76 -13.11 -13.49
N PRO A 160 -16.27 -14.37 -13.38
CA PRO A 160 -17.02 -15.51 -13.86
C PRO A 160 -18.35 -15.65 -13.10
N PRO A 161 -19.39 -16.19 -13.75
CA PRO A 161 -20.69 -16.38 -13.11
C PRO A 161 -20.57 -17.22 -11.82
N GLY A 162 -21.34 -16.86 -10.79
CA GLY A 162 -21.30 -17.48 -9.45
C GLY A 162 -20.17 -16.99 -8.53
N MET A 163 -19.24 -16.16 -9.03
CA MET A 163 -18.17 -15.61 -8.19
C MET A 163 -18.70 -14.59 -7.17
N LEU A 164 -19.70 -13.79 -7.55
CA LEU A 164 -20.33 -12.83 -6.64
C LEU A 164 -20.92 -13.53 -5.42
N ASP A 165 -21.67 -14.61 -5.64
CA ASP A 165 -22.29 -15.38 -4.56
C ASP A 165 -21.24 -16.02 -3.64
N ARG A 166 -20.15 -16.52 -4.21
CA ARG A 166 -19.00 -17.03 -3.46
C ARG A 166 -18.39 -15.95 -2.55
N GLU A 167 -18.17 -14.75 -3.07
CA GLU A 167 -17.63 -13.63 -2.29
C GLU A 167 -18.63 -13.12 -1.25
N ARG A 168 -19.93 -13.18 -1.54
CA ARG A 168 -21.00 -12.85 -0.58
C ARG A 168 -20.97 -13.81 0.62
N MET A 169 -20.97 -15.12 0.35
CA MET A 169 -20.85 -16.14 1.41
C MET A 169 -19.56 -15.99 2.22
N ALA A 170 -18.43 -15.72 1.55
CA ALA A 170 -17.16 -15.49 2.25
C ALA A 170 -17.19 -14.24 3.14
N PHE A 171 -17.86 -13.18 2.69
CA PHE A 171 -18.06 -11.97 3.48
C PHE A 171 -18.97 -12.20 4.68
N GLU A 172 -20.09 -12.90 4.51
CA GLU A 172 -21.00 -13.28 5.59
C GLU A 172 -20.29 -14.13 6.65
N ALA A 173 -19.55 -15.16 6.23
CA ALA A 173 -18.75 -15.99 7.12
C ALA A 173 -17.68 -15.18 7.86
N HIS A 174 -17.00 -14.25 7.16
CA HIS A 174 -16.01 -13.37 7.78
C HIS A 174 -16.65 -12.35 8.74
N ALA A 175 -17.85 -11.86 8.47
CA ALA A 175 -18.56 -10.96 9.36
C ALA A 175 -18.98 -11.69 10.64
N ALA A 176 -19.53 -12.90 10.50
CA ALA A 176 -19.94 -13.77 11.60
C ALA A 176 -18.74 -14.21 12.47
N SER A 177 -17.61 -14.59 11.85
CA SER A 177 -16.45 -15.08 12.61
C SER A 177 -15.73 -14.00 13.44
N ASN A 178 -15.89 -12.73 13.07
CA ASN A 178 -15.19 -11.61 13.72
C ASN A 178 -16.10 -10.79 14.64
N ASP A 179 -17.35 -11.23 14.86
CA ASP A 179 -18.41 -10.46 15.53
C ASP A 179 -18.44 -9.00 15.05
N ARG A 180 -18.20 -8.82 13.74
CA ARG A 180 -17.92 -7.50 13.22
C ARG A 180 -19.22 -6.73 13.25
N VAL A 181 -19.16 -5.53 13.81
CA VAL A 181 -20.27 -4.59 13.78
C VAL A 181 -19.84 -3.38 12.99
N THR A 182 -20.64 -3.00 12.00
CA THR A 182 -20.34 -1.84 11.18
C THR A 182 -21.58 -0.98 11.03
N LYS A 183 -21.35 0.33 10.88
CA LYS A 183 -22.44 1.28 10.62
C LYS A 183 -23.00 1.11 9.21
N ASP A 184 -22.16 0.69 8.27
CA ASP A 184 -22.49 0.58 6.85
C ASP A 184 -21.91 -0.70 6.26
N TRP A 185 -22.72 -1.75 6.30
CA TRP A 185 -22.41 -3.05 5.70
C TRP A 185 -22.21 -2.96 4.17
N GLN A 186 -22.90 -2.03 3.50
CA GLN A 186 -22.75 -1.83 2.06
C GLN A 186 -21.37 -1.27 1.72
N ALA A 187 -20.86 -0.29 2.49
CA ALA A 187 -19.48 0.21 2.32
C ALA A 187 -18.43 -0.87 2.61
N ALA A 188 -18.65 -1.66 3.67
CA ALA A 188 -17.75 -2.75 4.01
C ALA A 188 -17.67 -3.78 2.87
N PHE A 189 -18.80 -4.19 2.30
CA PHE A 189 -18.84 -5.15 1.20
C PHE A 189 -18.27 -4.60 -0.10
N ARG A 190 -18.50 -3.32 -0.44
CA ARG A 190 -17.85 -2.68 -1.60
C ARG A 190 -16.33 -2.69 -1.49
N THR A 191 -15.82 -2.43 -0.28
CA THR A 191 -14.37 -2.51 -0.01
C THR A 191 -13.86 -3.95 -0.11
N TRP A 192 -14.67 -4.93 0.32
CA TRP A 192 -14.38 -6.35 0.16
C TRP A 192 -14.23 -6.74 -1.30
N ILE A 193 -15.20 -6.39 -2.16
CA ILE A 193 -15.15 -6.64 -3.61
C ILE A 193 -13.88 -6.07 -4.24
N ALA A 194 -13.57 -4.80 -3.95
CA ALA A 194 -12.37 -4.15 -4.49
C ALA A 194 -11.07 -4.84 -4.03
N LYS A 195 -11.05 -5.37 -2.81
CA LYS A 195 -9.90 -6.12 -2.28
C LYS A 195 -9.81 -7.52 -2.87
N ALA A 196 -10.94 -8.22 -3.04
CA ALA A 196 -11.01 -9.53 -3.68
C ALA A 196 -10.50 -9.46 -5.13
N ASP A 197 -10.93 -8.45 -5.88
CA ASP A 197 -10.49 -8.21 -7.26
C ASP A 197 -8.98 -7.91 -7.35
N ARG A 198 -8.48 -7.03 -6.47
CA ARG A 198 -7.04 -6.74 -6.37
C ARG A 198 -6.24 -8.01 -6.06
N ASN A 199 -6.64 -8.75 -5.04
CA ASN A 199 -5.97 -9.99 -4.63
C ASN A 199 -5.92 -11.01 -5.78
N ARG A 200 -6.97 -11.06 -6.60
CA ARG A 200 -7.03 -11.94 -7.77
C ARG A 200 -6.08 -11.48 -8.87
N THR A 201 -6.10 -10.18 -9.18
CA THR A 201 -5.21 -9.57 -10.18
C THR A 201 -3.74 -9.72 -9.78
N GLU A 202 -3.40 -9.52 -8.51
CA GLU A 202 -2.03 -9.68 -7.99
C GLU A 202 -1.60 -11.16 -7.98
N ARG A 203 -2.45 -12.09 -7.51
CA ARG A 203 -2.11 -13.53 -7.49
C ARG A 203 -1.99 -14.12 -8.89
N ASN A 204 -2.84 -13.69 -9.83
CA ASN A 204 -2.78 -14.16 -11.22
C ASN A 204 -1.65 -13.44 -11.99
N GLY A 205 -1.39 -12.16 -11.69
CA GLY A 205 -0.31 -11.38 -12.29
C GLY A 205 1.07 -11.94 -11.96
N ASN A 206 1.28 -12.46 -10.75
CA ASN A 206 2.54 -13.11 -10.37
C ASN A 206 2.78 -14.48 -11.03
N ARG A 207 1.83 -15.02 -11.80
CA ARG A 207 2.06 -16.22 -12.64
C ARG A 207 2.46 -15.88 -14.09
N SER A 208 2.37 -14.63 -14.53
CA SER A 208 2.44 -14.30 -15.97
C SER A 208 3.73 -13.64 -16.47
N THR A 209 4.73 -13.34 -15.62
CA THR A 209 6.02 -12.80 -16.13
C THR A 209 7.11 -13.85 -16.35
N THR A 210 6.90 -15.11 -15.95
CA THR A 210 7.87 -16.20 -16.16
C THR A 210 7.63 -16.98 -17.46
N ALA A 211 6.47 -16.89 -18.11
CA ALA A 211 6.16 -17.69 -19.30
C ALA A 211 6.56 -17.03 -20.65
N GLY A 212 7.16 -15.84 -20.66
CA GLY A 212 7.47 -15.10 -21.90
C GLY A 212 8.88 -14.52 -22.03
N ARG A 213 9.71 -14.55 -20.98
CA ARG A 213 11.15 -14.33 -21.13
C ARG A 213 11.82 -15.69 -21.15
N GLY A 214 12.06 -16.17 -22.37
CA GLY A 214 12.81 -17.39 -22.59
C GLY A 214 14.11 -17.37 -21.79
N PHE A 215 14.48 -18.52 -21.25
CA PHE A 215 15.82 -19.09 -21.38
C PHE A 215 17.02 -18.12 -21.26
N ALA A 216 16.95 -17.13 -20.37
CA ALA A 216 18.14 -16.51 -19.81
C ALA A 216 18.46 -17.35 -18.57
N SER A 217 19.16 -18.45 -18.83
CA SER A 217 20.16 -19.08 -17.97
C SER A 217 20.22 -18.52 -16.55
N ASN A 218 20.07 -19.41 -15.56
CA ASN A 218 20.41 -19.24 -14.14
C ASN A 218 21.73 -18.48 -13.91
N HIS A 219 21.74 -17.17 -14.11
CA HIS A 219 22.67 -16.24 -13.50
C HIS A 219 22.13 -15.96 -12.10
N GLN A 220 22.20 -17.01 -11.29
CA GLN A 220 22.45 -16.85 -9.88
C GLN A 220 23.70 -15.97 -9.82
N PRO A 221 23.63 -14.73 -9.29
CA PRO A 221 24.79 -13.87 -9.22
C PRO A 221 25.87 -14.67 -8.52
N ASP A 222 26.93 -14.96 -9.26
CA ASP A 222 28.02 -15.81 -8.83
C ASP A 222 28.64 -15.15 -7.59
N ARG A 223 28.22 -15.60 -6.41
CA ARG A 223 28.74 -15.16 -5.11
C ARG A 223 30.05 -15.89 -4.77
N ARG A 224 30.68 -16.55 -5.74
CA ARG A 224 32.03 -17.09 -5.53
C ARG A 224 32.98 -15.91 -5.38
N ASP A 225 33.61 -15.85 -4.22
CA ASP A 225 34.64 -14.88 -3.92
C ASP A 225 35.71 -14.93 -5.02
N GLY A 226 36.26 -13.77 -5.39
CA GLY A 226 37.17 -13.64 -6.54
C GLY A 226 38.37 -14.60 -6.53
N PHE A 227 38.72 -15.14 -5.36
CA PHE A 227 39.72 -16.19 -5.18
C PHE A 227 39.32 -17.53 -5.82
N THR A 228 38.08 -17.99 -5.60
CA THR A 228 37.56 -19.22 -6.23
C THR A 228 37.55 -19.10 -7.76
N ARG A 229 37.27 -17.89 -8.26
CA ARG A 229 37.26 -17.62 -9.69
C ARG A 229 38.65 -17.67 -10.31
N SER A 230 39.68 -17.15 -9.64
CA SER A 230 41.06 -17.19 -10.15
C SER A 230 41.68 -18.60 -10.08
N LEU A 231 41.26 -19.42 -9.12
CA LEU A 231 41.73 -20.79 -8.96
C LEU A 231 41.19 -21.70 -10.10
N ASP A 232 39.90 -21.62 -10.40
CA ASP A 232 39.30 -22.35 -11.52
C ASP A 232 39.87 -21.90 -12.88
N ASP A 233 40.11 -20.59 -13.06
CA ASP A 233 40.67 -20.05 -14.30
C ASP A 233 42.12 -20.52 -14.53
N THR A 234 42.89 -20.72 -13.46
CA THR A 234 44.26 -21.24 -13.51
C THR A 234 44.27 -22.74 -13.85
N ILE A 235 43.37 -23.53 -13.27
CA ILE A 235 43.25 -24.96 -13.57
C ILE A 235 42.78 -25.17 -15.02
N ALA A 236 41.82 -24.38 -15.49
CA ALA A 236 41.31 -24.46 -16.85
C ALA A 236 42.41 -24.13 -17.90
N ARG A 237 43.24 -23.12 -17.62
CA ARG A 237 44.36 -22.76 -18.51
C ARG A 237 45.47 -23.80 -18.53
N GLY A 238 45.72 -24.49 -17.41
CA GLY A 238 46.72 -25.56 -17.33
C GLY A 238 46.38 -26.80 -18.17
N ARG A 239 45.09 -27.06 -18.45
CA ARG A 239 44.66 -28.27 -19.16
C ARG A 239 44.67 -28.15 -20.69
N ALA A 240 44.71 -26.93 -21.23
CA ALA A 240 44.67 -26.68 -22.68
C ALA A 240 46.08 -26.61 -23.33
N GLY A 241 47.15 -26.62 -22.54
CA GLY A 241 48.53 -26.48 -23.01
C GLY A 241 49.26 -27.79 -23.36
N GLY A 242 48.53 -28.88 -23.65
CA GLY A 242 49.13 -30.14 -24.08
C GLY A 242 49.74 -30.00 -25.49
N ALA A 243 51.01 -29.63 -25.55
CA ALA A 243 51.78 -29.58 -26.79
C ALA A 243 51.77 -30.98 -27.47
N PRO A 244 51.46 -31.06 -28.78
CA PRO A 244 51.58 -32.31 -29.51
C PRO A 244 53.07 -32.68 -29.63
N LEU A 245 53.46 -33.79 -29.01
CA LEU A 245 54.75 -34.42 -29.26
C LEU A 245 54.77 -34.93 -30.71
N GLN A 246 55.73 -34.43 -31.50
CA GLN A 246 56.12 -35.00 -32.79
C GLN A 246 57.16 -36.10 -32.59
#